data_AF-G3IU70-F1
#
_entry.id   AF-G3IU70-F1
#
_cell.length_a   1.000
_cell.length_b   1.000
_cell.length_c   1.000
_cell.angle_alpha   90.00
_cell.angle_beta   90.00
_cell.angle_gamma   90.00
#
_symmetry.space_group_name_H-M   'P 1'
#
loop_
_entity.id
_entity.type
_entity.pdbx_description
1 polymer ?
#
loop_
_entity_poly.entity_id
_entity_poly.type
_entity_poly.pdbx_seq_one_letter_code
_entity_poly.pdbx_strand_id
1 'polypeptide(L)'
;MRTQEAPTTTDPYYNDGETLSPWRESLNTVIFGSETPMGKAFDVVLSISIVLSVIVIMLDSVEAIQNRYAQALYIIEWLFTLLFTLEYGLRLISVRRPGLYFKSFFGLVDLISILPSYLILLFPGTQAMLAIRILRLLRVFRILKLSAYMDEAEVMMAALHKSSRKIMVFLYAVFMLVIVFGSLVYVVESREAGFTSIPRSVYWAIVTLTTVGYGDISPQTPLGQLLASAIMIMGYGIIAVPTGIYSAELIRTYTAGKVRNDACPACGQTGHDFDADYCKHCGHALED
;
A
#
# COMPACT_ATOMS: atom_id res chain seq x y z
N MET A 1 -19.18 38.75 1.82
CA MET A 1 -19.05 37.67 2.81
C MET A 1 -18.63 36.43 2.05
N ARG A 2 -17.38 35.98 2.20
CA ARG A 2 -16.90 34.74 1.59
C ARG A 2 -17.60 33.58 2.29
N THR A 3 -18.27 32.75 1.51
CA THR A 3 -18.75 31.43 1.91
C THR A 3 -17.58 30.66 2.51
N GLN A 4 -17.63 30.43 3.82
CA GLN A 4 -16.82 29.39 4.45
C GLN A 4 -17.45 28.07 4.02
N GLU A 5 -16.86 27.44 3.01
CA GLU A 5 -17.11 26.04 2.71
C GLU A 5 -16.76 25.23 3.98
N ALA A 6 -17.68 24.35 4.37
CA ALA A 6 -17.48 23.45 5.50
C ALA A 6 -16.18 22.65 5.28
N PRO A 7 -15.38 22.40 6.33
CA PRO A 7 -14.13 21.66 6.19
C PRO A 7 -14.47 20.25 5.69
N THR A 8 -14.12 19.98 4.43
CA THR A 8 -14.10 18.62 3.89
C THR A 8 -13.13 17.83 4.75
N THR A 9 -13.65 16.82 5.43
CA THR A 9 -12.90 15.98 6.34
C THR A 9 -11.89 15.14 5.56
N THR A 10 -10.66 15.63 5.42
CA THR A 10 -9.35 14.91 5.34
C THR A 10 -8.29 15.79 4.66
N ASP A 11 -8.18 17.07 5.01
CA ASP A 11 -6.97 17.80 4.64
C ASP A 11 -5.82 17.23 5.48
N PRO A 12 -4.70 16.77 4.89
CA PRO A 12 -3.64 16.15 5.66
C PRO A 12 -3.07 17.13 6.69
N TYR A 13 -2.71 16.66 7.88
CA TYR A 13 -2.22 17.51 8.99
C TYR A 13 -0.99 18.39 8.64
N TYR A 14 -0.27 18.10 7.55
CA TYR A 14 0.83 18.91 7.02
C TYR A 14 0.37 20.07 6.11
N ASN A 15 -0.90 20.10 5.74
CA ASN A 15 -1.59 21.22 5.11
C ASN A 15 -2.31 22.11 6.14
N ASP A 16 -2.23 21.88 7.45
CA ASP A 16 -2.83 22.79 8.45
C ASP A 16 -1.97 24.05 8.68
N GLY A 17 -2.58 25.24 8.62
CA GLY A 17 -1.90 26.50 8.98
C GLY A 17 -2.29 27.72 8.13
N GLU A 18 -1.44 28.75 8.16
CA GLU A 18 -1.62 30.00 7.43
C GLU A 18 -1.71 29.77 5.91
N THR A 19 -2.52 30.59 5.24
CA THR A 19 -2.71 30.56 3.78
C THR A 19 -1.37 30.69 3.05
N LEU A 20 -1.19 29.91 1.99
CA LEU A 20 0.05 29.89 1.22
C LEU A 20 0.06 31.07 0.23
N SER A 21 1.23 31.39 -0.33
CA SER A 21 1.28 32.34 -1.45
C SER A 21 0.49 31.77 -2.66
N PRO A 22 -0.14 32.61 -3.50
CA PRO A 22 -1.07 32.14 -4.56
C PRO A 22 -0.49 31.09 -5.51
N TRP A 23 0.81 31.19 -5.85
CA TRP A 23 1.46 30.21 -6.72
C TRP A 23 1.70 28.85 -6.03
N ARG A 24 1.90 28.84 -4.70
CA ARG A 24 2.05 27.61 -3.90
C ARG A 24 0.71 26.91 -3.71
N GLU A 25 -0.38 27.69 -3.56
CA GLU A 25 -1.74 27.13 -3.52
C GLU A 25 -2.08 26.47 -4.86
N SER A 26 -1.85 27.17 -5.98
CA SER A 26 -2.06 26.58 -7.31
C SER A 26 -1.22 25.33 -7.53
N LEU A 27 0.06 25.32 -7.09
CA LEU A 27 0.92 24.14 -7.16
C LEU A 27 0.39 22.99 -6.28
N ASN A 28 -0.07 23.29 -5.07
CA ASN A 28 -0.67 22.32 -4.16
C ASN A 28 -1.92 21.68 -4.79
N THR A 29 -2.81 22.48 -5.38
CA THR A 29 -3.99 21.98 -6.09
C THR A 29 -3.65 21.10 -7.28
N VAL A 30 -2.58 21.39 -8.02
CA VAL A 30 -2.16 20.53 -9.16
C VAL A 30 -1.51 19.23 -8.66
N ILE A 31 -0.72 19.27 -7.58
CA ILE A 31 0.05 18.11 -7.11
C ILE A 31 -0.78 17.16 -6.23
N PHE A 32 -1.69 17.70 -5.44
CA PHE A 32 -2.51 16.94 -4.49
C PHE A 32 -3.99 16.86 -4.88
N GLY A 33 -4.48 17.77 -5.74
CA GLY A 33 -5.88 17.80 -6.15
C GLY A 33 -6.17 16.90 -7.35
N SER A 34 -6.70 15.71 -7.09
CA SER A 34 -7.07 14.73 -8.13
C SER A 34 -8.31 15.11 -8.95
N GLU A 35 -9.10 16.10 -8.48
CA GLU A 35 -10.34 16.52 -9.15
C GLU A 35 -10.09 17.35 -10.42
N THR A 36 -8.97 18.08 -10.47
CA THR A 36 -8.65 18.98 -11.57
C THR A 36 -8.08 18.23 -12.79
N PRO A 37 -8.35 18.67 -14.02
CA PRO A 37 -7.77 18.04 -15.21
C PRO A 37 -6.23 18.12 -15.23
N MET A 38 -5.65 19.17 -14.63
CA MET A 38 -4.20 19.33 -14.49
C MET A 38 -3.61 18.34 -13.48
N GLY A 39 -4.28 18.11 -12.34
CA GLY A 39 -3.86 17.10 -11.36
C GLY A 39 -3.93 15.69 -11.94
N LYS A 40 -5.02 15.33 -12.61
CA LYS A 40 -5.12 14.03 -13.32
C LYS A 40 -4.02 13.84 -14.35
N ALA A 41 -3.70 14.87 -15.14
CA ALA A 41 -2.62 14.79 -16.11
C ALA A 41 -1.25 14.61 -15.42
N PHE A 42 -1.02 15.31 -14.30
CA PHE A 42 0.19 15.15 -13.49
C PHE A 42 0.32 13.72 -12.95
N ASP A 43 -0.72 13.17 -12.35
CA ASP A 43 -0.72 11.80 -11.80
C ASP A 43 -0.50 10.73 -12.88
N VAL A 44 -1.12 10.90 -14.06
CA VAL A 44 -0.91 9.99 -15.20
C VAL A 44 0.52 10.06 -15.71
N VAL A 45 1.08 11.26 -15.89
CA VAL A 45 2.47 11.44 -16.34
C VAL A 45 3.46 10.87 -15.32
N LEU A 46 3.20 11.09 -14.02
CA LEU A 46 4.02 10.56 -12.94
C LEU A 46 3.95 9.02 -12.91
N SER A 47 2.76 8.45 -13.04
CA SER A 47 2.55 6.99 -13.10
C SER A 47 3.27 6.35 -14.28
N ILE A 48 3.15 6.94 -15.48
CA ILE A 48 3.88 6.49 -16.67
C ILE A 48 5.39 6.58 -16.43
N SER A 49 5.87 7.68 -15.83
CA SER A 49 7.29 7.86 -15.51
C SER A 49 7.80 6.79 -14.54
N ILE A 50 7.00 6.43 -13.52
CA ILE A 50 7.31 5.35 -12.58
C ILE A 50 7.44 4.03 -13.32
N VAL A 51 6.44 3.66 -14.13
CA VAL A 51 6.44 2.41 -14.91
C VAL A 51 7.65 2.34 -15.85
N LEU A 52 7.91 3.40 -16.62
CA LEU A 52 9.07 3.46 -17.52
C LEU A 52 10.39 3.34 -16.74
N SER A 53 10.48 3.97 -15.58
CA SER A 53 11.68 3.89 -14.75
C SER A 53 11.91 2.50 -14.15
N VAL A 54 10.84 1.74 -13.86
CA VAL A 54 10.92 0.33 -13.45
C VAL A 54 11.35 -0.55 -14.63
N ILE A 55 10.82 -0.30 -15.82
CA ILE A 55 11.26 -0.99 -17.05
C ILE A 55 12.75 -0.77 -17.27
N VAL A 56 13.27 0.45 -17.09
CA VAL A 56 14.72 0.72 -17.19
C VAL A 56 15.53 -0.11 -16.20
N ILE A 57 15.06 -0.26 -14.95
CA ILE A 57 15.71 -1.13 -13.94
C ILE A 57 15.68 -2.59 -14.38
N MET A 58 14.55 -3.06 -14.92
CA MET A 58 14.45 -4.42 -15.46
C MET A 58 15.41 -4.64 -16.63
N LEU A 59 15.53 -3.68 -17.54
CA LEU A 59 16.48 -3.74 -18.67
C LEU A 59 17.94 -3.71 -18.20
N ASP A 60 18.27 -2.91 -17.18
CA ASP A 60 19.61 -2.87 -16.57
C ASP A 60 19.98 -4.20 -15.89
N SER A 61 18.97 -4.96 -15.41
CA SER A 61 19.20 -6.29 -14.84
C SER A 61 19.56 -7.38 -15.86
N VAL A 62 19.33 -7.13 -17.16
CA VAL A 62 19.64 -8.09 -18.24
C VAL A 62 21.07 -7.87 -18.73
N GLU A 63 21.96 -8.82 -18.45
CA GLU A 63 23.39 -8.74 -18.77
C GLU A 63 23.69 -8.38 -20.23
N ALA A 64 22.95 -8.97 -21.19
CA ALA A 64 23.12 -8.69 -22.61
C ALA A 64 22.81 -7.23 -22.99
N ILE A 65 21.82 -6.61 -22.32
CA ILE A 65 21.44 -5.21 -22.54
C ILE A 65 22.42 -4.30 -21.83
N GLN A 66 22.74 -4.61 -20.58
CA GLN A 66 23.68 -3.86 -19.76
C GLN A 66 25.05 -3.74 -20.46
N ASN A 67 25.59 -4.84 -20.98
CA ASN A 67 26.88 -4.84 -21.69
C ASN A 67 26.90 -3.93 -22.93
N ARG A 68 25.74 -3.68 -23.57
CA ARG A 68 25.63 -2.88 -24.80
C ARG A 68 25.18 -1.44 -24.57
N TYR A 69 24.35 -1.20 -23.56
CA TYR A 69 23.65 0.07 -23.34
C TYR A 69 23.85 0.65 -21.93
N ALA A 70 24.82 0.16 -21.15
CA ALA A 70 25.09 0.63 -19.78
C ALA A 70 25.07 2.16 -19.62
N GLN A 71 25.76 2.90 -20.51
CA GLN A 71 25.82 4.35 -20.42
C GLN A 71 24.46 5.01 -20.69
N ALA A 72 23.70 4.52 -21.67
CA ALA A 72 22.37 5.05 -21.98
C ALA A 72 21.39 4.79 -20.84
N LEU A 73 21.39 3.57 -20.29
CA LEU A 73 20.56 3.20 -19.14
C LEU A 73 20.91 4.04 -17.90
N TYR A 74 22.19 4.26 -17.64
CA TYR A 74 22.65 5.13 -16.55
C TYR A 74 22.15 6.57 -16.71
N ILE A 75 22.24 7.15 -17.91
CA ILE A 75 21.74 8.51 -18.18
C ILE A 75 20.23 8.59 -17.96
N ILE A 76 19.47 7.63 -18.50
CA ILE A 76 18.01 7.58 -18.36
C ILE A 76 17.61 7.40 -16.89
N GLU A 77 18.34 6.58 -16.14
CA GLU A 77 18.11 6.37 -14.72
C GLU A 77 18.33 7.66 -13.92
N TRP A 78 19.38 8.42 -14.22
CA TRP A 78 19.60 9.74 -13.61
C TRP A 78 18.56 10.76 -14.03
N LEU A 79 18.07 10.72 -15.28
CA LEU A 79 16.96 11.55 -15.72
C LEU A 79 15.70 11.30 -14.88
N PHE A 80 15.31 10.03 -14.67
CA PHE A 80 14.18 9.68 -13.79
C PHE A 80 14.44 10.05 -12.33
N THR A 81 15.65 9.82 -11.83
CA THR A 81 16.02 10.19 -10.45
C THR A 81 15.89 11.70 -10.24
N LEU A 82 16.36 12.51 -11.19
CA LEU A 82 16.22 13.96 -11.14
C LEU A 82 14.75 14.38 -11.24
N LEU A 83 13.97 13.78 -12.13
CA LEU A 83 12.53 14.03 -12.27
C LEU A 83 11.79 13.77 -10.95
N PHE A 84 12.02 12.62 -10.30
CA PHE A 84 11.39 12.30 -9.01
C PHE A 84 11.90 13.16 -7.86
N THR A 85 13.15 13.61 -7.92
CA THR A 85 13.70 14.53 -6.92
C THR A 85 13.09 15.91 -7.05
N LEU A 86 12.91 16.40 -8.27
CA LEU A 86 12.21 17.65 -8.55
C LEU A 86 10.76 17.55 -8.08
N GLU A 87 10.07 16.46 -8.39
CA GLU A 87 8.70 16.24 -7.91
C GLU A 87 8.62 16.24 -6.37
N TYR A 88 9.56 15.58 -5.68
CA TYR A 88 9.56 15.54 -4.22
C TYR A 88 9.83 16.94 -3.63
N GLY A 89 10.72 17.70 -4.25
CA GLY A 89 10.96 19.10 -3.91
C GLY A 89 9.73 19.97 -4.12
N LEU A 90 9.03 19.82 -5.24
CA LEU A 90 7.79 20.54 -5.53
C LEU A 90 6.71 20.23 -4.48
N ARG A 91 6.56 18.97 -4.10
CA ARG A 91 5.68 18.54 -3.00
C ARG A 91 6.02 19.23 -1.69
N LEU A 92 7.28 19.19 -1.30
CA LEU A 92 7.76 19.80 -0.05
C LEU A 92 7.51 21.33 -0.01
N ILE A 93 7.66 22.02 -1.14
CA ILE A 93 7.42 23.47 -1.23
C ILE A 93 5.93 23.79 -1.28
N SER A 94 5.12 22.92 -1.89
CA SER A 94 3.67 23.12 -2.03
C SER A 94 2.86 22.89 -0.74
N VAL A 95 3.41 22.20 0.26
CA VAL A 95 2.73 21.98 1.56
C VAL A 95 2.98 23.12 2.55
N ARG A 96 2.06 23.31 3.51
CA ARG A 96 2.17 24.35 4.55
C ARG A 96 3.31 24.05 5.52
N ARG A 97 3.45 22.78 5.94
CA ARG A 97 4.44 22.33 6.92
C ARG A 97 5.35 21.23 6.35
N PRO A 98 6.44 21.59 5.65
CA PRO A 98 7.30 20.63 4.95
C PRO A 98 7.92 19.56 5.86
N GLY A 99 8.33 19.94 7.08
CA GLY A 99 8.91 18.98 8.03
C GLY A 99 7.93 17.89 8.49
N LEU A 100 6.62 18.18 8.48
CA LEU A 100 5.58 17.21 8.79
C LEU A 100 5.31 16.27 7.62
N TYR A 101 5.34 16.80 6.39
CA TYR A 101 5.25 15.99 5.18
C TYR A 101 6.43 15.03 5.05
N PHE A 102 7.66 15.50 5.29
CA PHE A 102 8.87 14.67 5.27
C PHE A 102 8.78 13.43 6.19
N LYS A 103 8.12 13.58 7.36
CA LYS A 103 7.92 12.49 8.34
C LYS A 103 6.65 11.68 8.11
N SER A 104 5.81 12.07 7.15
CA SER A 104 4.58 11.34 6.80
C SER A 104 4.92 10.05 6.06
N PHE A 105 3.99 9.08 6.05
CA PHE A 105 4.16 7.83 5.31
C PHE A 105 4.47 8.08 3.82
N PHE A 106 3.70 8.96 3.17
CA PHE A 106 3.88 9.31 1.77
C PHE A 106 5.20 10.04 1.50
N GLY A 107 5.58 11.00 2.35
CA GLY A 107 6.85 11.70 2.23
C GLY A 107 8.07 10.81 2.46
N LEU A 108 7.96 9.80 3.33
CA LEU A 108 9.00 8.80 3.54
C LEU A 108 9.14 7.86 2.33
N VAL A 109 8.02 7.42 1.76
CA VAL A 109 7.99 6.60 0.54
C VAL A 109 8.65 7.34 -0.64
N ASP A 110 8.28 8.61 -0.85
CA ASP A 110 8.88 9.43 -1.90
C ASP A 110 10.40 9.61 -1.67
N LEU A 111 10.81 9.84 -0.42
CA LEU A 111 12.24 9.94 -0.07
C LEU A 111 12.99 8.64 -0.36
N ILE A 112 12.45 7.49 0.07
CA ILE A 112 13.06 6.16 -0.16
C ILE A 112 13.15 5.86 -1.66
N SER A 113 12.28 6.40 -2.50
CA SER A 113 12.32 6.19 -3.95
C SER A 113 13.53 6.83 -4.65
N ILE A 114 14.04 7.95 -4.12
CA ILE A 114 15.15 8.72 -4.69
C ILE A 114 16.48 8.49 -3.96
N LEU A 115 16.42 8.22 -2.65
CA LEU A 115 17.57 8.11 -1.76
C LEU A 115 18.64 7.10 -2.23
N PRO A 116 18.31 5.88 -2.73
CA PRO A 116 19.32 4.90 -3.10
C PRO A 116 20.29 5.40 -4.18
N SER A 117 19.82 6.21 -5.14
CA SER A 117 20.66 6.78 -6.19
C SER A 117 21.69 7.78 -5.65
N TYR A 118 21.30 8.60 -4.67
CA TYR A 118 22.21 9.56 -4.04
C TYR A 118 23.17 8.90 -3.07
N LEU A 119 22.75 7.87 -2.33
CA LEU A 119 23.63 7.13 -1.42
C LEU A 119 24.79 6.45 -2.16
N ILE A 120 24.57 5.96 -3.37
CA ILE A 120 25.63 5.37 -4.20
C ILE A 120 26.73 6.40 -4.53
N LEU A 121 26.40 7.68 -4.67
CA LEU A 121 27.37 8.76 -4.91
C LEU A 121 28.21 9.06 -3.66
N LEU A 122 27.61 8.98 -2.48
CA LEU A 122 28.25 9.34 -1.20
C LEU A 122 29.20 8.27 -0.66
N PHE A 123 29.03 7.00 -1.07
CA PHE A 123 29.85 5.88 -0.60
C PHE A 123 30.61 5.16 -1.74
N PRO A 124 31.61 5.81 -2.38
CA PRO A 124 32.46 5.14 -3.37
C PRO A 124 33.44 4.18 -2.67
N GLY A 125 33.31 2.85 -2.87
CA GLY A 125 34.27 1.89 -2.30
C GLY A 125 34.02 0.40 -2.61
N THR A 126 35.09 -0.40 -2.61
CA THR A 126 35.10 -1.85 -2.94
C THR A 126 34.49 -2.75 -1.86
N GLN A 127 34.50 -2.35 -0.58
CA GLN A 127 33.78 -3.08 0.49
C GLN A 127 32.26 -2.85 0.43
N ALA A 128 31.81 -1.86 -0.36
CA ALA A 128 30.41 -1.57 -0.54
C ALA A 128 29.76 -2.36 -1.68
N MET A 129 30.43 -3.34 -2.31
CA MET A 129 29.85 -4.08 -3.46
C MET A 129 28.48 -4.72 -3.17
N LEU A 130 28.31 -5.34 -1.99
CA LEU A 130 27.00 -5.89 -1.58
C LEU A 130 26.01 -4.78 -1.22
N ALA A 131 26.45 -3.74 -0.52
CA ALA A 131 25.60 -2.60 -0.18
C ALA A 131 25.11 -1.87 -1.43
N ILE A 132 25.98 -1.63 -2.42
CA ILE A 132 25.67 -1.03 -3.71
C ILE A 132 24.67 -1.90 -4.48
N ARG A 133 24.82 -3.24 -4.48
CA ARG A 133 23.85 -4.15 -5.10
C ARG A 133 22.47 -4.04 -4.44
N ILE A 134 22.42 -4.04 -3.11
CA ILE A 134 21.16 -3.87 -2.36
C ILE A 134 20.54 -2.51 -2.67
N LEU A 135 21.32 -1.42 -2.61
CA LEU A 135 20.85 -0.07 -2.92
C LEU A 135 20.29 0.05 -4.35
N ARG A 136 20.90 -0.62 -5.33
CA ARG A 136 20.35 -0.69 -6.70
C ARG A 136 18.99 -1.37 -6.73
N LEU A 137 18.80 -2.44 -5.96
CA LEU A 137 17.49 -3.11 -5.84
C LEU A 137 16.46 -2.24 -5.12
N LEU A 138 16.86 -1.47 -4.09
CA LEU A 138 15.94 -0.57 -3.39
C LEU A 138 15.32 0.48 -4.32
N ARG A 139 15.92 0.76 -5.48
CA ARG A 139 15.32 1.66 -6.49
C ARG A 139 13.98 1.13 -6.99
N VAL A 140 13.71 -0.18 -6.92
CA VAL A 140 12.40 -0.76 -7.25
C VAL A 140 11.30 -0.17 -6.37
N PHE A 141 11.60 0.30 -5.15
CA PHE A 141 10.63 0.93 -4.27
C PHE A 141 10.04 2.23 -4.83
N ARG A 142 10.58 2.80 -5.91
CA ARG A 142 9.89 3.87 -6.64
C ARG A 142 8.52 3.46 -7.18
N ILE A 143 8.26 2.16 -7.35
CA ILE A 143 6.93 1.63 -7.66
C ILE A 143 5.92 1.91 -6.54
N LEU A 144 6.39 2.06 -5.31
CA LEU A 144 5.55 2.29 -4.14
C LEU A 144 5.12 3.75 -4.00
N LYS A 145 5.40 4.65 -4.95
CA LYS A 145 4.94 6.05 -4.97
C LYS A 145 3.41 6.15 -5.04
N LEU A 146 2.78 5.81 -3.91
CA LEU A 146 1.34 5.80 -3.68
C LEU A 146 0.80 7.22 -3.46
N SER A 147 1.70 8.17 -3.30
CA SER A 147 1.47 9.59 -3.20
C SER A 147 0.90 10.22 -4.47
N ALA A 148 0.82 9.48 -5.59
CA ALA A 148 0.02 9.86 -6.77
C ALA A 148 -1.48 9.50 -6.63
N TYR A 149 -1.87 8.83 -5.56
CA TYR A 149 -3.22 8.29 -5.33
C TYR A 149 -3.80 8.75 -3.99
N MET A 150 -3.37 9.92 -3.50
CA MET A 150 -3.51 10.37 -2.11
C MET A 150 -4.92 10.24 -1.53
N ASP A 151 -5.95 10.62 -2.29
CA ASP A 151 -7.33 10.65 -1.80
C ASP A 151 -7.90 9.24 -1.57
N GLU A 152 -7.65 8.32 -2.50
CA GLU A 152 -8.15 6.95 -2.42
C GLU A 152 -7.31 6.10 -1.45
N ALA A 153 -6.00 6.32 -1.44
CA ALA A 153 -5.07 5.58 -0.60
C ALA A 153 -5.28 5.88 0.89
N GLU A 154 -5.64 7.11 1.26
CA GLU A 154 -5.91 7.47 2.66
C GLU A 154 -7.13 6.72 3.21
N VAL A 155 -8.22 6.64 2.45
CA VAL A 155 -9.42 5.89 2.85
C VAL A 155 -9.11 4.40 3.00
N MET A 156 -8.34 3.83 2.07
CA MET A 156 -7.89 2.44 2.13
C MET A 156 -6.99 2.18 3.35
N MET A 157 -6.03 3.07 3.62
CA MET A 157 -5.13 2.97 4.77
C MET A 157 -5.88 3.13 6.10
N ALA A 158 -6.86 4.03 6.16
CA ALA A 158 -7.72 4.19 7.32
C ALA A 158 -8.54 2.92 7.60
N ALA A 159 -9.13 2.32 6.56
CA ALA A 159 -9.84 1.04 6.67
C ALA A 159 -8.90 -0.10 7.11
N LEU A 160 -7.67 -0.15 6.59
CA LEU A 160 -6.67 -1.13 6.98
C LEU A 160 -6.26 -0.96 8.45
N HIS A 161 -6.04 0.29 8.88
CA HIS A 161 -5.67 0.58 10.27
C HIS A 161 -6.78 0.20 11.25
N LYS A 162 -8.05 0.51 10.92
CA LYS A 162 -9.22 0.12 11.72
C LYS A 162 -9.43 -1.40 11.77
N SER A 163 -9.10 -2.12 10.70
CA SER A 163 -9.20 -3.58 10.63
C SER A 163 -7.94 -4.33 11.12
N SER A 164 -6.83 -3.63 11.37
CA SER A 164 -5.51 -4.19 11.68
C SER A 164 -5.53 -5.22 12.82
N ARG A 165 -6.20 -4.92 13.94
CA ARG A 165 -6.30 -5.85 15.08
C ARG A 165 -7.01 -7.14 14.70
N LYS A 166 -8.10 -7.07 13.93
CA LYS A 166 -8.86 -8.25 13.47
C LYS A 166 -8.01 -9.09 12.52
N ILE A 167 -7.33 -8.43 11.58
CA ILE A 167 -6.42 -9.08 10.62
C ILE A 167 -5.24 -9.74 11.35
N MET A 168 -4.62 -9.07 12.33
CA MET A 168 -3.50 -9.64 13.10
C MET A 168 -3.92 -10.89 13.87
N VAL A 169 -5.07 -10.87 14.55
CA VAL A 169 -5.58 -12.05 15.27
C VAL A 169 -5.81 -13.21 14.30
N PHE A 170 -6.39 -12.92 13.13
CA PHE A 170 -6.62 -13.92 12.09
C PHE A 170 -5.29 -14.50 11.55
N LEU A 171 -4.34 -13.65 11.16
CA LEU A 171 -3.04 -14.09 10.66
C LEU A 171 -2.25 -14.88 11.71
N TYR A 172 -2.37 -14.53 12.99
CA TYR A 172 -1.79 -15.29 14.08
C TYR A 172 -2.39 -16.70 14.19
N ALA A 173 -3.72 -16.82 14.07
CA ALA A 173 -4.39 -18.13 14.07
C ALA A 173 -3.98 -18.98 12.87
N VAL A 174 -3.90 -18.39 11.67
CA VAL A 174 -3.41 -19.05 10.45
C VAL A 174 -1.96 -19.51 10.62
N PHE A 175 -1.10 -18.67 11.19
CA PHE A 175 0.30 -18.99 11.44
C PHE A 175 0.45 -20.19 12.41
N MET A 176 -0.34 -20.21 13.48
CA MET A 176 -0.36 -21.36 14.40
C MET A 176 -0.89 -22.62 13.70
N LEU A 177 -1.91 -22.50 12.86
CA LEU A 177 -2.46 -23.62 12.10
C LEU A 177 -1.42 -24.24 11.17
N VAL A 178 -0.68 -23.44 10.39
CA VAL A 178 0.37 -23.97 9.49
C VAL A 178 1.52 -24.62 10.27
N ILE A 179 1.86 -24.12 11.46
CA ILE A 179 2.86 -24.76 12.33
C ILE A 179 2.37 -26.14 12.79
N VAL A 180 1.12 -26.22 13.27
CA VAL A 180 0.54 -27.49 13.76
C VAL A 180 0.48 -28.50 12.62
N PHE A 181 -0.14 -28.15 11.50
CA PHE A 181 -0.28 -29.07 10.37
C PHE A 181 1.07 -29.43 9.73
N GLY A 182 1.97 -28.47 9.56
CA GLY A 182 3.33 -28.75 9.08
C GLY A 182 4.08 -29.72 10.01
N SER A 183 3.93 -29.56 11.32
CA SER A 183 4.54 -30.48 12.30
C SER A 183 3.89 -31.87 12.27
N LEU A 184 2.58 -31.97 12.09
CA LEU A 184 1.90 -33.26 11.93
C LEU A 184 2.37 -33.99 10.68
N VAL A 185 2.46 -33.29 9.54
CA VAL A 185 2.95 -33.87 8.29
C VAL A 185 4.42 -34.31 8.41
N TYR A 186 5.26 -33.52 9.09
CA TYR A 186 6.65 -33.92 9.40
C TYR A 186 6.75 -35.25 10.16
N VAL A 187 5.80 -35.55 11.06
CA VAL A 187 5.81 -36.77 11.86
C VAL A 187 5.35 -37.99 11.05
N VAL A 188 4.41 -37.82 10.12
CA VAL A 188 3.81 -38.93 9.37
C VAL A 188 4.51 -39.20 8.04
N GLU A 189 5.19 -38.21 7.48
CA GLU A 189 5.95 -38.33 6.22
C GLU A 189 7.41 -38.68 6.45
N SER A 190 8.01 -39.31 5.44
CA SER A 190 9.40 -39.72 5.48
C SER A 190 10.34 -38.60 5.02
N ARG A 191 11.63 -38.70 5.38
CA ARG A 191 12.64 -37.72 4.94
C ARG A 191 12.86 -37.77 3.44
N GLU A 192 12.69 -38.94 2.81
CA GLU A 192 12.82 -39.16 1.38
C GLU A 192 11.75 -38.41 0.58
N ALA A 193 10.55 -38.20 1.16
CA ALA A 193 9.50 -37.38 0.58
C ALA A 193 9.77 -35.86 0.66
N GLY A 194 10.92 -35.45 1.22
CA GLY A 194 11.34 -34.05 1.31
C GLY A 194 10.95 -33.34 2.61
N PHE A 195 10.30 -34.02 3.55
CA PHE A 195 9.94 -33.49 4.87
C PHE A 195 11.09 -33.64 5.87
N THR A 196 12.22 -32.96 5.60
CA THR A 196 13.47 -33.15 6.37
C THR A 196 13.53 -32.44 7.72
N SER A 197 12.68 -31.43 7.94
CA SER A 197 12.61 -30.64 9.17
C SER A 197 11.25 -29.96 9.32
N ILE A 198 10.85 -29.64 10.56
CA ILE A 198 9.59 -28.94 10.83
C ILE A 198 9.45 -27.63 10.02
N PRO A 199 10.45 -26.72 9.97
CA PRO A 199 10.33 -25.50 9.17
C PRO A 199 10.08 -25.76 7.68
N ARG A 200 10.65 -26.84 7.13
CA ARG A 200 10.44 -27.23 5.72
C ARG A 200 9.01 -27.76 5.50
N SER A 201 8.46 -28.50 6.45
CA SER A 201 7.06 -28.94 6.42
C SER A 201 6.08 -27.79 6.63
N VAL A 202 6.44 -26.79 7.44
CA VAL A 202 5.66 -25.54 7.58
C VAL A 202 5.69 -24.73 6.29
N TYR A 203 6.83 -24.64 5.60
CA TYR A 203 6.91 -24.05 4.25
C TYR A 203 5.93 -24.74 3.29
N TRP A 204 5.92 -26.08 3.26
CA TRP A 204 4.95 -26.83 2.46
C TRP A 204 3.50 -26.52 2.84
N ALA A 205 3.20 -26.44 4.14
CA ALA A 205 1.85 -26.12 4.63
C ALA A 205 1.43 -24.70 4.21
N ILE A 206 2.34 -23.72 4.24
CA ILE A 206 2.09 -22.35 3.75
C ILE A 206 1.80 -22.38 2.24
N VAL A 207 2.65 -23.02 1.43
CA VAL A 207 2.48 -23.11 -0.03
C VAL A 207 1.16 -23.80 -0.40
N THR A 208 0.77 -24.83 0.34
CA THR A 208 -0.48 -25.57 0.13
C THR A 208 -1.69 -24.76 0.57
N LEU A 209 -1.65 -24.17 1.77
CA LEU A 209 -2.75 -23.37 2.31
C LEU A 209 -3.03 -22.12 1.48
N THR A 210 -1.97 -21.48 0.97
CA THR A 210 -2.07 -20.29 0.09
C THR A 210 -2.40 -20.64 -1.35
N THR A 211 -2.68 -21.91 -1.66
CA THR A 211 -3.05 -22.41 -3.00
C THR A 211 -1.97 -22.21 -4.08
N VAL A 212 -0.72 -21.94 -3.69
CA VAL A 212 0.40 -21.77 -4.63
C VAL A 212 0.82 -23.12 -5.23
N GLY A 213 1.02 -24.13 -4.38
CA GLY A 213 1.25 -25.50 -4.83
C GLY A 213 2.42 -25.71 -5.80
N TYR A 214 3.63 -25.28 -5.44
CA TYR A 214 4.82 -25.46 -6.31
C TYR A 214 5.10 -26.91 -6.72
N GLY A 215 4.67 -27.89 -5.92
CA GLY A 215 4.87 -29.33 -6.18
C GLY A 215 6.31 -29.81 -5.94
N ASP A 216 7.13 -28.99 -5.29
CA ASP A 216 8.52 -29.31 -4.91
C ASP A 216 8.60 -30.31 -3.75
N ILE A 217 7.57 -30.35 -2.90
CA ILE A 217 7.40 -31.30 -1.79
C ILE A 217 5.92 -31.67 -1.70
N SER A 218 5.59 -32.95 -1.52
CA SER A 218 4.19 -33.41 -1.38
C SER A 218 4.07 -34.66 -0.51
N PRO A 219 3.05 -34.78 0.36
CA PRO A 219 2.84 -35.97 1.19
C PRO A 219 2.58 -37.21 0.35
N GLN A 220 3.25 -38.31 0.68
CA GLN A 220 3.16 -39.59 -0.03
C GLN A 220 2.35 -40.62 0.76
N THR A 221 2.27 -40.48 2.08
CA THR A 221 1.52 -41.43 2.91
C THR A 221 0.01 -41.15 2.87
N PRO A 222 -0.85 -42.17 3.04
CA PRO A 222 -2.29 -41.95 3.12
C PRO A 222 -2.71 -40.97 4.21
N LEU A 223 -2.03 -41.01 5.37
CA LEU A 223 -2.31 -40.09 6.48
C LEU A 223 -1.85 -38.66 6.16
N GLY A 224 -0.68 -38.50 5.53
CA GLY A 224 -0.21 -37.19 5.06
C GLY A 224 -1.11 -36.59 3.98
N GLN A 225 -1.63 -37.42 3.07
CA GLN A 225 -2.60 -36.99 2.05
C GLN A 225 -3.95 -36.59 2.66
N LEU A 226 -4.41 -37.28 3.71
CA LEU A 226 -5.60 -36.87 4.47
C LEU A 226 -5.40 -35.49 5.13
N LEU A 227 -4.24 -35.28 5.79
CA LEU A 227 -3.88 -34.00 6.39
C LEU A 227 -3.77 -32.89 5.33
N ALA A 228 -3.15 -33.18 4.18
CA ALA A 228 -3.06 -32.25 3.06
C ALA A 228 -4.43 -31.86 2.53
N SER A 229 -5.32 -32.83 2.38
CA SER A 229 -6.70 -32.59 1.93
C SER A 229 -7.45 -31.66 2.87
N ALA A 230 -7.30 -31.85 4.19
CA ALA A 230 -7.89 -30.97 5.19
C ALA A 230 -7.35 -29.54 5.10
N ILE A 231 -6.03 -29.36 4.94
CA ILE A 231 -5.40 -28.03 4.76
C ILE A 231 -5.90 -27.35 3.50
N MET A 232 -6.00 -28.08 2.37
CA MET A 232 -6.45 -27.51 1.09
C MET A 232 -7.90 -27.00 1.18
N ILE A 233 -8.80 -27.75 1.82
CA ILE A 233 -10.19 -27.30 2.04
C ILE A 233 -10.23 -26.07 2.95
N MET A 234 -9.44 -26.06 4.03
CA MET A 234 -9.35 -24.92 4.95
C MET A 234 -8.79 -23.66 4.26
N GLY A 235 -7.85 -23.82 3.31
CA GLY A 235 -7.21 -22.74 2.57
C GLY A 235 -8.21 -21.82 1.85
N TYR A 236 -9.22 -22.40 1.20
CA TYR A 236 -10.29 -21.64 0.55
C TYR A 236 -11.03 -20.70 1.52
N GLY A 237 -11.33 -21.18 2.73
CA GLY A 237 -11.97 -20.37 3.76
C GLY A 237 -11.04 -19.27 4.28
N ILE A 238 -9.77 -19.61 4.49
CA ILE A 238 -8.77 -18.69 5.06
C ILE A 238 -8.48 -17.50 4.14
N ILE A 239 -8.46 -17.69 2.81
CA ILE A 239 -8.22 -16.58 1.86
C ILE A 239 -9.37 -15.56 1.88
N ALA A 240 -10.61 -16.01 2.09
CA ALA A 240 -11.79 -15.13 2.04
C ALA A 240 -11.91 -14.20 3.27
N VAL A 241 -11.47 -14.65 4.44
CA VAL A 241 -11.65 -13.92 5.71
C VAL A 241 -10.97 -12.55 5.75
N PRO A 242 -9.66 -12.39 5.47
CA PRO A 242 -8.99 -11.08 5.56
C PRO A 242 -9.55 -10.11 4.51
N THR A 243 -9.87 -10.60 3.31
CA THR A 243 -10.54 -9.82 2.27
C THR A 243 -11.92 -9.35 2.72
N GLY A 244 -12.71 -10.22 3.37
CA GLY A 244 -14.03 -9.87 3.92
C GLY A 244 -13.95 -8.86 5.07
N ILE A 245 -13.01 -9.04 6.00
CA ILE A 245 -12.76 -8.11 7.10
C ILE A 245 -12.38 -6.73 6.56
N TYR A 246 -11.44 -6.68 5.62
CA TYR A 246 -10.98 -5.44 4.99
C TYR A 246 -12.09 -4.76 4.18
N SER A 247 -12.80 -5.52 3.34
CA SER A 247 -13.90 -5.01 2.51
C SER A 247 -15.03 -4.42 3.36
N ALA A 248 -15.43 -5.11 4.44
CA ALA A 248 -16.45 -4.59 5.35
C ALA A 248 -16.00 -3.29 6.04
N GLU A 249 -14.73 -3.17 6.40
CA GLU A 249 -14.18 -1.94 7.01
C GLU A 249 -14.00 -0.81 5.99
N LEU A 250 -13.67 -1.15 4.74
CA LEU A 250 -13.58 -0.22 3.62
C LEU A 250 -14.96 0.39 3.33
N ILE A 251 -15.99 -0.45 3.20
CA ILE A 251 -17.38 0.01 3.02
C ILE A 251 -17.80 0.89 4.20
N ARG A 252 -17.53 0.48 5.44
CA ARG A 252 -17.84 1.29 6.62
C ARG A 252 -17.13 2.64 6.61
N THR A 253 -15.85 2.68 6.24
CA THR A 253 -15.07 3.92 6.22
C THR A 253 -15.54 4.84 5.09
N TYR A 254 -15.89 4.28 3.94
CA TYR A 254 -16.46 5.02 2.82
C TYR A 254 -17.85 5.58 3.12
N THR A 255 -18.72 4.81 3.78
CA THR A 255 -20.07 5.26 4.17
C THR A 255 -20.04 6.19 5.38
N ALA A 256 -19.09 6.06 6.31
CA ALA A 256 -19.02 6.90 7.51
C ALA A 256 -18.85 8.40 7.20
N GLY A 257 -18.26 8.76 6.06
CA GLY A 257 -18.20 10.16 5.58
C GLY A 257 -19.52 10.69 5.01
N LYS A 258 -20.54 9.84 4.85
CA LYS A 258 -21.84 10.16 4.24
C LYS A 258 -23.01 10.03 5.23
N VAL A 259 -22.76 10.13 6.53
CA VAL A 259 -23.79 10.06 7.57
C VAL A 259 -23.78 11.35 8.38
N ARG A 260 -24.94 12.03 8.41
CA ARG A 260 -25.23 13.19 9.24
C ARG A 260 -25.29 12.76 10.73
N ASN A 261 -24.53 13.45 11.57
CA ASN A 261 -24.43 13.21 13.02
C ASN A 261 -25.38 14.08 13.85
N ASP A 262 -26.21 14.90 13.23
CA ASP A 262 -27.25 15.63 13.93
C ASP A 262 -28.40 14.71 14.36
N ALA A 263 -28.93 15.04 15.52
CA ALA A 263 -30.14 14.42 16.02
C ALA A 263 -31.34 15.11 15.37
N CYS A 264 -32.29 14.32 14.86
CA CYS A 264 -33.56 14.83 14.40
C CYS A 264 -34.24 15.66 15.51
N PRO A 265 -34.63 16.92 15.25
CA PRO A 265 -35.18 17.79 16.28
C PRO A 265 -36.51 17.29 16.86
N ALA A 266 -37.26 16.48 16.12
CA ALA A 266 -38.54 15.94 16.57
C ALA A 266 -38.41 14.65 17.42
N CYS A 267 -37.55 13.71 17.04
CA CYS A 267 -37.49 12.39 17.68
C CYS A 267 -36.14 12.06 18.35
N GLY A 268 -35.11 12.89 18.15
CA GLY A 268 -33.79 12.72 18.76
C GLY A 268 -32.91 11.65 18.10
N GLN A 269 -33.38 11.01 17.03
CA GLN A 269 -32.63 9.95 16.35
C GLN A 269 -31.52 10.51 15.47
N THR A 270 -30.37 9.84 15.45
CA THR A 270 -29.16 10.23 14.69
C THR A 270 -28.87 9.23 13.57
N GLY A 271 -27.87 9.53 12.74
CA GLY A 271 -27.40 8.59 11.71
C GLY A 271 -28.21 8.68 10.42
N HIS A 272 -28.55 9.90 10.01
CA HIS A 272 -29.22 10.19 8.75
C HIS A 272 -28.22 10.13 7.60
N ASP A 273 -28.66 9.74 6.39
CA ASP A 273 -27.79 9.84 5.22
C ASP A 273 -27.45 11.33 4.98
N PHE A 274 -26.27 11.62 4.43
CA PHE A 274 -25.78 12.99 4.32
C PHE A 274 -26.68 13.89 3.47
N ASP A 275 -27.35 13.30 2.47
CA ASP A 275 -28.31 13.94 1.56
C ASP A 275 -29.78 13.77 2.01
N ALA A 276 -30.03 13.41 3.27
CA ALA A 276 -31.38 13.24 3.77
C ALA A 276 -32.04 14.58 4.16
N ASP A 277 -33.05 14.99 3.38
CA ASP A 277 -33.93 16.13 3.70
C ASP A 277 -34.89 15.81 4.86
N TYR A 278 -35.24 14.53 5.04
CA TYR A 278 -36.21 14.06 6.02
C TYR A 278 -35.67 12.93 6.88
N CYS A 279 -36.07 12.91 8.15
CA CYS A 279 -35.75 11.87 9.10
C CYS A 279 -36.38 10.53 8.67
N LYS A 280 -35.54 9.53 8.35
CA LYS A 280 -36.00 8.17 7.99
C LYS A 280 -36.85 7.44 9.04
N HIS A 281 -36.86 7.92 10.29
CA HIS A 281 -37.61 7.29 11.39
C HIS A 281 -38.96 7.94 11.66
N CYS A 282 -39.06 9.27 11.59
CA CYS A 282 -40.31 9.99 11.91
C CYS A 282 -40.83 10.91 10.80
N GLY A 283 -40.10 11.04 9.68
CA GLY A 283 -40.49 11.88 8.54
C GLY A 283 -40.33 13.39 8.74
N HIS A 284 -39.78 13.84 9.87
CA HIS A 284 -39.54 15.26 10.14
C HIS A 284 -38.41 15.82 9.26
N ALA A 285 -38.55 17.05 8.75
CA ALA A 285 -37.50 17.71 7.97
C ALA A 285 -36.24 17.91 8.84
N LEU A 286 -35.07 17.68 8.25
CA LEU A 286 -33.77 17.80 8.93
C LEU A 286 -33.04 19.10 8.58
N GLU A 287 -33.49 19.82 7.55
CA GLU A 287 -33.04 21.17 7.21
C GLU A 287 -34.14 22.19 7.59
N ASP A 288 -33.72 23.34 8.13
CA ASP A 288 -34.54 24.57 8.18
C ASP A 288 -34.18 25.47 6.99
#